data_AF-A0AA37EPQ0-F1
#
_entry.id   AF-A0AA37EPQ0-F1
#
_cell.length_a   1.000
_cell.length_b   1.000
_cell.length_c   1.000
_cell.angle_alpha   90.00
_cell.angle_beta   90.00
_cell.angle_gamma   90.00
#
_symmetry.space_group_name_H-M   'P 1'
#
loop_
_entity.id
_entity.type
_entity.pdbx_description
1 polymer ?
#
loop_
_entity_poly.entity_id
_entity_poly.type
_entity_poly.pdbx_seq_one_letter_code
_entity_poly.pdbx_strand_id
1 'polypeptide(L)'
;MSNNNLTNERLSALIRVARDSLELYEMELPVIDDVMLALAELQQRRAAMLQGSEPVTTTNKLPEETGSSLQLRNLIRQRHAEWSQATFGDVGPVGPLKHLSKEALEAAEEPDDLSEWADMQFLLWDAQRRAGISDGEITAAMEEKLKVNMARQWPEPKDGEPRLHIKAAPQQEVK
;
A
#
# COMPACT_ATOMS: atom_id res chain seq x y z
N MET A 1 2.72 27.79 -3.62
CA MET A 1 3.09 27.18 -2.33
C MET A 1 1.81 26.80 -1.62
N SER A 2 1.27 25.62 -1.92
CA SER A 2 0.17 25.04 -1.14
C SER A 2 0.78 23.82 -0.47
N ASN A 3 1.19 23.98 0.79
CA ASN A 3 1.55 22.84 1.62
C ASN A 3 0.26 22.07 1.89
N ASN A 4 -0.05 21.08 1.06
CA ASN A 4 -0.96 19.99 1.43
C ASN A 4 -0.24 19.11 2.45
N ASN A 5 0.09 19.67 3.61
CA ASN A 5 0.12 18.85 4.80
C ASN A 5 -1.24 18.16 4.86
N LEU A 6 -1.25 16.85 5.06
CA LEU A 6 -2.43 16.11 5.43
C LEU A 6 -2.96 16.73 6.74
N THR A 7 -3.73 17.81 6.64
CA THR A 7 -4.21 18.54 7.81
C THR A 7 -5.06 17.59 8.63
N ASN A 8 -5.06 17.74 9.95
CA ASN A 8 -5.92 16.96 10.84
C ASN A 8 -7.38 16.91 10.35
N GLU A 9 -7.83 17.92 9.59
CA GLU A 9 -9.15 17.98 8.95
C GLU A 9 -9.35 16.97 7.81
N ARG A 10 -8.43 16.86 6.85
CA ARG A 10 -8.52 15.84 5.76
C ARG A 10 -8.50 14.43 6.34
N LEU A 11 -7.67 14.22 7.35
CA LEU A 11 -7.50 12.92 8.00
C LEU A 11 -8.71 12.55 8.88
N SER A 12 -9.33 13.54 9.54
CA SER A 12 -10.62 13.39 10.23
C SER A 12 -11.76 13.11 9.24
N ALA A 13 -11.72 13.73 8.06
CA ALA A 13 -12.69 13.47 7.00
C ALA A 13 -12.58 12.04 6.47
N LEU A 14 -11.37 11.52 6.27
CA LEU A 14 -11.14 10.11 5.89
C LEU A 14 -11.65 9.15 6.96
N ILE A 15 -11.43 9.44 8.24
CA ILE A 15 -11.99 8.66 9.35
C ILE A 15 -13.51 8.67 9.32
N ARG A 16 -14.13 9.83 9.10
CA ARG A 16 -15.59 9.93 9.02
C ARG A 16 -16.13 9.15 7.83
N VAL A 17 -15.52 9.28 6.66
CA VAL A 17 -15.87 8.50 5.47
C VAL A 17 -15.72 7.01 5.72
N ALA A 18 -14.66 6.58 6.41
CA ALA A 18 -14.46 5.19 6.79
C ALA A 18 -15.56 4.70 7.74
N ARG A 19 -15.91 5.49 8.77
CA ARG A 19 -17.01 5.17 9.70
C ARG A 19 -18.36 5.10 9.00
N ASP A 20 -18.71 6.13 8.23
CA ASP A 20 -19.98 6.19 7.52
C ASP A 20 -20.09 5.00 6.54
N SER A 21 -18.98 4.66 5.87
CA SER A 21 -18.91 3.47 5.02
C SER A 21 -19.12 2.20 5.83
N LEU A 22 -18.43 2.03 6.96
CA LEU A 22 -18.55 0.87 7.85
C LEU A 22 -19.97 0.67 8.39
N GLU A 23 -20.64 1.75 8.81
CA GLU A 23 -22.04 1.73 9.26
C GLU A 23 -23.01 1.36 8.12
N LEU A 24 -22.77 1.86 6.90
CA LEU A 24 -23.51 1.47 5.70
C LEU A 24 -23.36 -0.02 5.34
N TYR A 25 -22.36 -0.70 5.90
CA TYR A 25 -22.03 -2.09 5.59
C TYR A 25 -22.45 -3.08 6.67
N GLU A 26 -23.30 -2.65 7.62
CA GLU A 26 -23.86 -3.48 8.70
C GLU A 26 -22.78 -4.26 9.48
N MET A 27 -21.55 -3.74 9.52
CA MET A 27 -20.49 -4.33 10.32
C MET A 27 -20.84 -4.18 11.80
N GLU A 28 -20.58 -5.22 12.59
CA GLU A 28 -20.87 -5.16 14.03
C GLU A 28 -20.09 -4.00 14.66
N LEU A 29 -20.75 -3.21 15.52
CA LEU A 29 -20.15 -2.05 16.22
C LEU A 29 -18.76 -2.32 16.83
N PRO A 30 -18.49 -3.49 17.46
CA PRO A 30 -17.15 -3.80 17.98
C PRO A 30 -16.06 -3.82 16.91
N VAL A 31 -16.39 -4.26 15.68
CA VAL A 31 -15.47 -4.30 14.54
C VAL A 31 -15.18 -2.89 14.04
N ILE A 32 -16.18 -2.01 14.06
CA ILE A 32 -16.05 -0.60 13.73
C ILE A 32 -15.12 0.10 14.74
N ASP A 33 -15.34 -0.12 16.03
CA ASP A 33 -14.53 0.49 17.10
C ASP A 33 -13.05 0.07 17.02
N ASP A 34 -12.77 -1.22 16.77
CA ASP A 34 -11.41 -1.74 16.58
C ASP A 34 -10.68 -1.06 15.42
N VAL A 35 -11.34 -0.94 14.26
CA VAL A 35 -10.76 -0.30 13.07
C VAL A 35 -10.50 1.17 13.34
N MET A 36 -11.43 1.85 13.99
CA MET A 36 -11.35 3.28 14.27
C MET A 36 -10.25 3.59 15.29
N LEU A 37 -10.06 2.71 16.27
CA LEU A 37 -8.94 2.79 17.21
C LEU A 37 -7.60 2.60 16.51
N ALA A 38 -7.47 1.59 15.64
CA ALA A 38 -6.25 1.35 14.87
C ALA A 38 -5.91 2.53 13.93
N LEU A 39 -6.92 3.12 13.28
CA LEU A 39 -6.75 4.33 12.48
C LEU A 39 -6.26 5.49 13.34
N ALA A 40 -6.86 5.74 14.51
CA ALA A 40 -6.44 6.81 15.41
C ALA A 40 -4.98 6.64 15.91
N GLU A 41 -4.55 5.42 16.21
CA GLU A 41 -3.15 5.15 16.57
C GLU A 41 -2.19 5.44 15.40
N LEU A 42 -2.54 5.00 14.18
CA LEU A 42 -1.72 5.26 12.99
C LEU A 42 -1.61 6.77 12.71
N GLN A 43 -2.68 7.52 12.96
CA GLN A 43 -2.68 8.98 12.84
C GLN A 43 -1.71 9.63 13.82
N GLN A 44 -1.72 9.22 15.09
CA GLN A 44 -0.80 9.74 16.09
C GLN A 44 0.66 9.43 15.72
N ARG A 45 0.94 8.22 15.21
CA ARG A 45 2.29 7.83 14.76
C ARG A 45 2.76 8.67 13.57
N ARG A 46 1.89 8.91 12.57
CA ARG A 46 2.21 9.77 11.41
C ARG A 46 2.45 11.22 11.84
N ALA A 47 1.63 11.75 12.74
CA ALA A 47 1.82 13.10 13.28
C ALA A 47 3.16 13.24 14.03
N ALA A 48 3.59 12.20 14.76
CA ALA A 48 4.89 12.17 15.42
C ALA A 48 6.05 12.10 14.42
N MET A 49 5.94 11.28 13.36
CA MET A 49 6.95 11.19 12.28
C MET A 49 7.15 12.54 11.57
N LEU A 50 6.07 13.28 11.29
CA LEU A 50 6.13 14.58 10.63
C LEU A 50 6.72 15.70 11.52
N GLN A 51 6.76 15.51 12.85
CA GLN A 51 7.33 16.48 13.79
C GLN A 51 8.85 16.31 13.99
N GLY A 52 9.50 15.40 13.26
CA GLY A 52 10.96 15.26 13.23
C GLY A 52 11.59 14.76 14.53
N SER A 53 10.82 14.10 15.40
CA SER A 53 11.28 13.72 16.74
C SER A 53 12.04 12.40 16.81
N GLU A 54 12.13 11.59 15.74
CA GLU A 54 12.93 10.37 15.73
C GLU A 54 13.59 10.18 14.34
N PRO A 55 14.92 10.01 14.25
CA PRO A 55 15.49 9.41 13.05
C PRO A 55 14.89 8.01 12.87
N VAL A 56 14.74 7.55 11.62
CA VAL A 56 14.33 6.17 11.30
C VAL A 56 15.43 5.21 11.75
N THR A 57 15.51 4.97 13.06
CA THR A 57 16.41 4.02 13.68
C THR A 57 15.58 2.90 14.29
N THR A 58 15.58 1.78 13.58
CA THR A 58 15.57 0.41 14.12
C THR A 58 14.35 0.02 14.98
N THR A 59 13.48 -0.79 14.37
CA THR A 59 12.35 -1.55 14.96
C THR A 59 11.05 -0.80 15.26
N ASN A 60 10.52 -0.07 14.27
CA ASN A 60 9.07 0.13 14.23
C ASN A 60 8.42 -1.22 13.88
N LYS A 61 8.00 -1.99 14.89
CA LYS A 61 7.02 -3.05 14.66
C LYS A 61 5.77 -2.38 14.09
N LEU A 62 5.48 -2.67 12.81
CA LEU A 62 4.17 -2.35 12.25
C LEU A 62 3.12 -2.98 13.18
N PRO A 63 2.05 -2.25 13.54
CA PRO A 63 1.00 -2.83 14.35
C PRO A 63 0.45 -4.07 13.61
N GLU A 64 0.17 -5.13 14.37
CA GLU A 64 -0.48 -6.30 13.80
C GLU A 64 -1.88 -5.90 13.30
N GLU A 65 -2.21 -6.29 12.07
CA GLU A 65 -3.55 -6.11 11.54
C GLU A 65 -4.53 -6.95 12.38
N THR A 66 -5.55 -6.32 12.94
CA THR A 66 -6.63 -7.02 13.64
C THR A 66 -7.50 -7.78 12.65
N GLY A 67 -8.20 -8.84 13.10
CA GLY A 67 -9.16 -9.55 12.23
C GLY A 67 -10.19 -8.61 11.59
N SER A 68 -10.64 -7.62 12.36
CA SER A 68 -11.54 -6.53 11.95
C SER A 68 -10.97 -5.70 10.78
N SER A 69 -9.71 -5.29 10.86
CA SER A 69 -9.05 -4.52 9.79
C SER A 69 -8.89 -5.32 8.49
N LEU A 70 -8.56 -6.61 8.59
CA LEU A 70 -8.46 -7.51 7.44
C LEU A 70 -9.82 -7.72 6.77
N GLN A 71 -10.89 -7.88 7.54
CA GLN A 71 -12.26 -7.99 7.03
C GLN A 71 -12.66 -6.75 6.24
N LEU A 72 -12.44 -5.55 6.79
CA LEU A 72 -12.72 -4.30 6.09
C LEU A 72 -11.91 -4.19 4.79
N ARG A 73 -10.61 -4.50 4.82
CA ARG A 73 -9.75 -4.43 3.62
C ARG A 73 -10.25 -5.37 2.51
N ASN A 74 -10.66 -6.58 2.87
CA ASN A 74 -11.23 -7.54 1.92
C ASN A 74 -12.55 -7.03 1.33
N LEU A 75 -13.41 -6.43 2.15
CA LEU A 75 -14.67 -5.84 1.70
C LEU A 75 -14.45 -4.68 0.72
N ILE A 76 -13.54 -3.75 1.04
CA ILE A 76 -13.15 -2.65 0.15
C ILE A 76 -12.64 -3.19 -1.18
N ARG A 77 -11.77 -4.21 -1.15
CA ARG A 77 -11.23 -4.84 -2.35
C ARG A 77 -12.32 -5.50 -3.22
N GLN A 78 -13.28 -6.18 -2.61
CA GLN A 78 -14.40 -6.79 -3.33
C GLN A 78 -15.24 -5.72 -4.04
N ARG A 79 -15.60 -4.64 -3.35
CA ARG A 79 -16.39 -3.55 -3.95
C ARG A 79 -15.64 -2.84 -5.06
N HIS A 80 -14.35 -2.61 -4.87
CA HIS A 80 -13.51 -2.06 -5.92
C HIS A 80 -13.52 -2.96 -7.15
N ALA A 81 -13.40 -4.29 -6.97
CA ALA A 81 -13.46 -5.24 -8.06
C ALA A 81 -14.82 -5.21 -8.80
N GLU A 82 -15.93 -5.16 -8.07
CA GLU A 82 -17.29 -5.06 -8.61
C GLU A 82 -17.51 -3.76 -9.40
N TRP A 83 -17.15 -2.62 -8.81
CA TRP A 83 -17.23 -1.31 -9.46
C TRP A 83 -16.35 -1.24 -10.72
N SER A 84 -15.11 -1.70 -10.64
CA SER A 84 -14.17 -1.71 -11.76
C SER A 84 -14.67 -2.63 -12.89
N GLN A 85 -15.27 -3.78 -12.56
CA GLN A 85 -15.88 -4.65 -13.56
C GLN A 85 -17.09 -3.99 -14.23
N ALA A 86 -17.96 -3.34 -13.46
CA ALA A 86 -19.13 -2.64 -14.00
C ALA A 86 -18.75 -1.45 -14.89
N THR A 87 -17.68 -0.74 -14.53
CA THR A 87 -17.24 0.49 -15.20
C THR A 87 -16.40 0.21 -16.45
N PHE A 88 -15.43 -0.70 -16.35
CA PHE A 88 -14.44 -0.93 -17.40
C PHE A 88 -14.67 -2.24 -18.17
N GLY A 89 -15.55 -3.11 -17.69
CA GLY A 89 -15.83 -4.40 -18.31
C GLY A 89 -14.67 -5.38 -18.23
N ASP A 90 -14.67 -6.35 -19.16
CA ASP A 90 -13.70 -7.43 -19.24
C ASP A 90 -12.42 -6.99 -19.97
N VAL A 91 -11.57 -6.24 -19.26
CA VAL A 91 -10.25 -5.81 -19.72
C VAL A 91 -9.14 -6.55 -18.96
N GLY A 92 -8.00 -6.73 -19.62
CA GLY A 92 -6.82 -7.38 -19.06
C GLY A 92 -6.02 -6.49 -18.09
N PRO A 93 -4.97 -7.06 -17.46
CA PRO A 93 -4.22 -6.40 -16.37
C PRO A 93 -3.30 -5.26 -16.82
N VAL A 94 -3.01 -5.15 -18.13
CA VAL A 94 -2.01 -4.20 -18.66
C VAL A 94 -2.42 -2.74 -18.46
N GLY A 95 -3.72 -2.42 -18.55
CA GLY A 95 -4.24 -1.07 -18.34
C GLY A 95 -3.94 -0.56 -16.92
N PRO A 96 -4.44 -1.27 -15.89
CA PRO A 96 -4.14 -0.94 -14.50
C PRO A 96 -2.65 -0.89 -14.16
N LEU A 97 -1.80 -1.76 -14.73
CA LEU A 97 -0.35 -1.71 -14.51
C LEU A 97 0.32 -0.46 -15.11
N LYS A 98 -0.12 -0.03 -16.30
CA LYS A 98 0.34 1.23 -16.89
C LYS A 98 -0.11 2.44 -16.07
N HIS A 99 -1.31 2.37 -15.50
CA HIS A 99 -1.83 3.40 -14.62
C HIS A 99 -1.05 3.44 -13.31
N LEU A 100 -0.80 2.28 -12.69
CA LEU A 100 -0.01 2.14 -11.47
C LEU A 100 1.38 2.79 -11.60
N SER A 101 1.99 2.73 -12.80
CA SER A 101 3.27 3.37 -13.06
C SER A 101 3.22 4.91 -13.00
N LYS A 102 2.05 5.51 -13.29
CA LYS A 102 1.83 6.96 -13.19
C LYS A 102 1.56 7.36 -11.74
N GLU A 103 0.65 6.66 -11.07
CA GLU A 103 0.33 6.90 -9.65
C GLU A 103 1.56 6.74 -8.75
N ALA A 104 2.47 5.82 -9.09
CA ALA A 104 3.74 5.69 -8.38
C ALA A 104 4.66 6.92 -8.53
N LEU A 105 4.56 7.66 -9.64
CA LEU A 105 5.28 8.93 -9.82
C LEU A 105 4.59 10.05 -9.05
N GLU A 106 3.26 10.11 -9.09
CA GLU A 106 2.46 11.09 -8.33
C GLU A 106 2.68 10.91 -6.81
N ALA A 107 2.63 9.67 -6.31
CA ALA A 107 2.99 9.35 -4.92
C ALA A 107 4.46 9.67 -4.56
N ALA A 108 5.38 9.64 -5.54
CA ALA A 108 6.77 10.02 -5.30
C ALA A 108 6.95 11.55 -5.21
N GLU A 109 6.12 12.32 -5.91
CA GLU A 109 6.08 13.78 -5.85
C GLU A 109 5.37 14.28 -4.57
N GLU A 110 4.30 13.60 -4.15
CA GLU A 110 3.51 13.92 -2.96
C GLU A 110 3.40 12.73 -2.00
N PRO A 111 4.51 12.29 -1.36
CA PRO A 111 4.53 11.08 -0.51
C PRO A 111 3.63 11.18 0.74
N ASP A 112 3.21 12.39 1.11
CA ASP A 112 2.29 12.65 2.21
C ASP A 112 0.79 12.58 1.80
N ASP A 113 0.48 12.49 0.51
CA ASP A 113 -0.90 12.33 0.04
C ASP A 113 -1.31 10.85 0.03
N LEU A 114 -2.22 10.50 0.95
CA LEU A 114 -2.70 9.13 1.09
C LEU A 114 -3.57 8.65 -0.06
N SER A 115 -4.17 9.55 -0.86
CA SER A 115 -4.95 9.11 -2.03
C SER A 115 -4.05 8.39 -3.03
N GLU A 116 -2.86 8.91 -3.27
CA GLU A 116 -1.90 8.34 -4.24
C GLU A 116 -1.46 6.92 -3.83
N TRP A 117 -1.26 6.69 -2.53
CA TRP A 117 -1.01 5.35 -2.00
C TRP A 117 -2.22 4.42 -2.15
N ALA A 118 -3.44 4.95 -1.97
CA ALA A 118 -4.65 4.17 -2.16
C ALA A 118 -4.86 3.80 -3.64
N ASP A 119 -4.58 4.72 -4.56
CA ASP A 119 -4.63 4.47 -5.99
C ASP A 119 -3.66 3.37 -6.41
N MET A 120 -2.43 3.40 -5.90
CA MET A 120 -1.49 2.29 -6.12
C MET A 120 -2.06 0.94 -5.63
N GLN A 121 -2.71 0.91 -4.46
CA GLN A 121 -3.27 -0.31 -3.90
C GLN A 121 -4.46 -0.83 -4.73
N PHE A 122 -5.35 0.06 -5.16
CA PHE A 122 -6.49 -0.29 -6.00
C PHE A 122 -6.05 -0.82 -7.37
N LEU A 123 -5.10 -0.15 -8.02
CA LEU A 123 -4.59 -0.54 -9.33
C LEU A 123 -3.82 -1.86 -9.28
N LEU A 124 -3.07 -2.12 -8.21
CA LEU A 124 -2.41 -3.41 -8.00
C LEU A 124 -3.43 -4.55 -7.82
N TRP A 125 -4.46 -4.35 -6.97
CA TRP A 125 -5.53 -5.34 -6.83
C TRP A 125 -6.29 -5.56 -8.13
N ASP A 126 -6.51 -4.50 -8.90
CA ASP A 126 -7.20 -4.54 -10.18
C ASP A 126 -6.43 -5.40 -11.18
N ALA A 127 -5.14 -5.11 -11.34
CA ALA A 127 -4.22 -5.86 -12.20
C ALA A 127 -4.14 -7.33 -11.75
N GLN A 128 -3.95 -7.58 -10.46
CA GLN A 128 -3.79 -8.92 -9.92
C GLN A 128 -5.01 -9.80 -10.26
N ARG A 129 -6.23 -9.34 -9.97
CA ARG A 129 -7.44 -10.14 -10.26
C ARG A 129 -7.68 -10.33 -11.75
N ARG A 130 -7.38 -9.33 -12.59
CA ARG A 130 -7.52 -9.41 -14.06
C ARG A 130 -6.49 -10.36 -14.68
N ALA A 131 -5.36 -10.59 -14.00
CA ALA A 131 -4.39 -11.60 -14.36
C ALA A 131 -4.77 -13.02 -13.86
N GLY A 132 -5.87 -13.16 -13.11
CA GLY A 132 -6.27 -14.43 -12.49
C GLY A 132 -5.37 -14.86 -11.33
N ILE A 133 -4.58 -13.96 -10.76
CA ILE A 133 -3.63 -14.26 -9.69
C ILE A 133 -4.35 -14.24 -8.34
N SER A 134 -4.37 -15.38 -7.66
CA SER A 134 -4.93 -15.51 -6.32
C SER A 134 -4.02 -14.91 -5.24
N ASP A 135 -4.59 -14.64 -4.07
CA ASP A 135 -3.82 -14.16 -2.92
C ASP A 135 -2.79 -15.18 -2.42
N GLY A 136 -3.10 -16.47 -2.55
CA GLY A 136 -2.15 -17.54 -2.23
C GLY A 136 -0.94 -17.54 -3.16
N GLU A 137 -1.16 -17.38 -4.47
CA GLU A 137 -0.09 -17.37 -5.48
C GLU A 137 0.84 -16.16 -5.31
N ILE A 138 0.29 -14.95 -5.15
CA ILE A 138 1.14 -13.77 -4.95
C ILE A 138 1.89 -13.84 -3.62
N THR A 139 1.28 -14.36 -2.56
CA THR A 139 1.94 -14.52 -1.26
C THR A 139 3.12 -15.50 -1.34
N ALA A 140 2.93 -16.65 -1.99
CA ALA A 140 4.01 -17.61 -2.22
C ALA A 140 5.15 -16.99 -3.05
N ALA A 141 4.81 -16.27 -4.14
CA ALA A 141 5.78 -15.58 -4.96
C ALA A 141 6.53 -14.48 -4.19
N MET A 142 5.87 -13.76 -3.30
CA MET A 142 6.49 -12.78 -2.41
C MET A 142 7.49 -13.42 -1.44
N GLU A 143 7.16 -14.57 -0.85
CA GLU A 143 8.06 -15.30 0.05
C GLU A 143 9.33 -15.77 -0.67
N GLU A 144 9.19 -16.36 -1.85
CA GLU A 144 10.33 -16.77 -2.68
C GLU A 144 11.17 -15.56 -3.12
N LYS A 145 10.51 -14.48 -3.54
CA LYS A 145 11.18 -13.26 -3.97
C LYS A 145 11.95 -12.60 -2.84
N LEU A 146 11.42 -12.63 -1.61
CA LEU A 146 12.07 -12.09 -0.43
C LEU A 146 13.38 -12.85 -0.13
N LYS A 147 13.38 -14.19 -0.18
CA LYS A 147 14.59 -15.02 -0.02
C LYS A 147 15.68 -14.62 -1.02
N VAL A 148 15.30 -14.44 -2.30
CA VAL A 148 16.23 -14.00 -3.35
C VAL A 148 16.76 -12.59 -3.08
N ASN A 149 15.90 -11.65 -2.66
CA ASN A 149 16.31 -10.27 -2.37
C ASN A 149 17.27 -10.18 -1.19
N MET A 150 17.06 -10.99 -0.14
CA MET A 150 17.93 -11.06 1.04
C MET A 150 19.32 -11.65 0.73
N ALA A 151 19.40 -12.56 -0.25
CA ALA A 151 20.66 -13.17 -0.67
C ALA A 151 21.51 -12.29 -1.61
N ARG A 152 21.00 -11.14 -2.06
CA ARG A 152 21.70 -10.23 -2.99
C ARG A 152 22.61 -9.26 -2.26
N GLN A 153 23.60 -8.76 -3.00
CA GLN A 153 24.38 -7.60 -2.58
C GLN A 153 23.73 -6.31 -3.08
N TRP A 154 23.68 -5.32 -2.20
CA TRP A 154 23.05 -4.03 -2.43
C TRP A 154 24.09 -2.91 -2.26
N PRO A 155 24.02 -1.84 -3.07
CA PRO A 155 24.86 -0.67 -2.88
C PRO A 155 24.48 0.08 -1.61
N GLU A 156 25.36 1.00 -1.19
CA GLU A 156 25.10 1.90 -0.06
C GLU A 156 23.78 2.64 -0.21
N PRO A 157 23.06 2.88 0.89
CA PRO A 157 21.81 3.63 0.86
C PRO A 157 21.95 5.04 0.29
N LYS A 158 21.17 5.33 -0.77
CA LYS A 158 20.90 6.68 -1.25
C LYS A 158 19.40 6.97 -1.12
N ASP A 159 19.07 8.13 -0.57
CA ASP A 159 17.70 8.61 -0.43
C ASP A 159 17.16 9.14 -1.76
N GLY A 160 15.85 8.98 -1.98
CA GLY A 160 15.14 9.45 -3.18
C GLY A 160 15.44 8.71 -4.50
N GLU A 161 16.24 7.63 -4.49
CA GLU A 161 16.71 6.98 -5.72
C GLU A 161 16.44 5.46 -5.73
N PRO A 162 16.04 4.88 -6.88
CA PRO A 162 15.91 3.44 -7.02
C PRO A 162 17.24 2.72 -6.76
N ARG A 163 17.20 1.63 -5.98
CA ARG A 163 18.38 0.79 -5.73
C ARG A 163 18.31 -0.47 -6.56
N LEU A 164 19.36 -0.69 -7.33
CA LEU A 164 19.54 -1.90 -8.13
C LEU A 164 20.56 -2.80 -7.44
N HIS A 165 20.30 -4.11 -7.44
CA HIS A 165 21.24 -5.09 -6.92
C HIS A 165 22.52 -5.13 -7.76
N ILE A 166 23.63 -5.42 -7.12
CA ILE A 166 24.92 -5.58 -7.80
C ILE A 166 24.88 -6.89 -8.58
N LYS A 167 25.05 -6.82 -9.90
CA LYS A 167 25.21 -8.02 -10.74
C LYS A 167 26.64 -8.53 -10.59
N ALA A 168 26.83 -9.83 -10.34
CA ALA A 168 28.14 -10.43 -10.45
C ALA A 168 28.67 -10.24 -11.87
N ALA A 169 29.96 -9.91 -12.02
CA ALA A 169 30.59 -9.84 -13.32
C ALA A 169 30.43 -11.19 -14.04
N PRO A 170 30.13 -11.23 -15.36
CA PRO A 170 30.07 -12.49 -16.08
C PRO A 170 31.42 -13.20 -15.91
N GLN A 171 31.39 -14.42 -15.38
CA GLN A 171 32.56 -15.28 -15.33
C GLN A 171 33.06 -15.43 -16.76
N GLN A 172 34.24 -14.87 -17.05
CA GLN A 172 34.91 -15.14 -18.32
C GLN A 172 35.16 -16.64 -18.37
N GLU A 173 34.51 -17.34 -19.31
CA GLU A 173 34.86 -18.71 -19.65
C GLU A 173 36.33 -18.72 -20.05
N VAL A 174 37.17 -19.29 -19.17
CA VAL A 174 38.55 -19.60 -19.50
C VAL A 174 38.50 -20.77 -20.49
N LYS A 175 38.77 -20.43 -21.75
CA LYS A 175 38.84 -21.36 -22.88
C LYS A 175 40.06 -22.28 -22.77
#